data_AF-A0AA89C4X0-F1
#
_entry.id   AF-A0AA89C4X0-F1
#
_cell.length_a   1.000
_cell.length_b   1.000
_cell.length_c   1.000
_cell.angle_alpha   90.00
_cell.angle_beta   90.00
_cell.angle_gamma   90.00
#
_symmetry.space_group_name_H-M   'P 1'
#
loop_
_entity.id
_entity.type
_entity.pdbx_description
1 polymer ?
#
loop_
_entity_poly.entity_id
_entity_poly.type
_entity_poly.pdbx_seq_one_letter_code
_entity_poly.pdbx_strand_id
1 'polypeptide(L)'
;GVTYTRWGKTKCPKDTSELVYSVTPLLFTYCIHKHVGYVGGSYYGHKGAAVDYLCMPKNPDWSGLKYKNGTSGSGGYVYGAEYETLYSNIGIDKSYNQYDVPCAVCRELGHSSVVMVPGKSFYFRVMME
;
A
#
# COMPACT_ATOMS: atom_id res chain seq x y z
N GLY A 1 -6.50 -0.28 18.38
CA GLY A 1 -7.39 -0.74 17.31
C GLY A 1 -6.59 -1.50 16.28
N VAL A 2 -7.13 -2.60 15.78
CA VAL A 2 -6.42 -3.48 14.85
C VAL A 2 -6.38 -2.83 13.47
N THR A 3 -5.17 -2.63 12.95
CA THR A 3 -4.93 -2.28 11.55
C THR A 3 -4.20 -3.44 10.90
N TYR A 4 -4.62 -3.83 9.71
CA TYR A 4 -4.07 -4.98 9.00
C TYR A 4 -4.03 -4.75 7.49
N THR A 5 -3.09 -5.42 6.82
CA THR A 5 -2.96 -5.34 5.36
C THR A 5 -3.59 -6.56 4.71
N ARG A 6 -4.38 -6.33 3.67
CA ARG A 6 -4.90 -7.36 2.77
C ARG A 6 -4.11 -7.35 1.47
N TRP A 7 -3.16 -8.28 1.36
CA TRP A 7 -2.36 -8.50 0.16
C TRP A 7 -3.19 -9.12 -0.97
N GLY A 8 -2.97 -8.70 -2.22
CA GLY A 8 -3.74 -9.12 -3.39
C GLY A 8 -5.20 -8.67 -3.40
N LYS A 9 -5.59 -7.75 -2.50
CA LYS A 9 -6.96 -7.25 -2.39
C LYS A 9 -7.00 -5.73 -2.49
N THR A 10 -8.05 -5.24 -3.11
CA THR A 10 -8.26 -3.80 -3.31
C THR A 10 -9.28 -3.20 -2.32
N LYS A 11 -9.92 -4.02 -1.48
CA LYS A 11 -11.06 -3.66 -0.63
C LYS A 11 -10.85 -4.17 0.79
N CYS A 12 -11.43 -3.48 1.77
CA CYS A 12 -11.65 -4.01 3.12
C CYS A 12 -13.05 -4.64 3.22
N PRO A 13 -13.28 -5.62 4.12
CA PRO A 13 -14.62 -6.08 4.47
C PRO A 13 -15.52 -4.92 4.89
N LYS A 14 -16.67 -4.74 4.23
CA LYS A 14 -17.50 -3.53 4.32
C LYS A 14 -18.16 -3.29 5.67
N ASP A 15 -18.29 -4.34 6.49
CA ASP A 15 -19.10 -4.30 7.72
C ASP A 15 -18.26 -4.28 8.99
N THR A 16 -17.00 -4.68 8.90
CA THR A 16 -16.10 -4.80 10.07
C THR A 16 -14.90 -3.87 9.98
N SER A 17 -14.63 -3.27 8.83
CA SER A 17 -13.44 -2.45 8.65
C SER A 17 -13.57 -1.41 7.54
N GLU A 18 -12.76 -0.37 7.62
CA GLU A 18 -12.65 0.66 6.60
C GLU A 18 -11.23 0.75 6.01
N LEU A 19 -11.15 1.27 4.79
CA LEU A 19 -9.89 1.44 4.07
C LEU A 19 -9.17 2.68 4.60
N VAL A 20 -7.90 2.53 4.98
CA VAL A 20 -7.10 3.63 5.53
C VAL A 20 -6.70 4.63 4.43
N TYR A 21 -6.41 4.19 3.21
CA TYR A 21 -5.98 5.09 2.12
C TYR A 21 -7.10 5.88 1.45
N SER A 22 -8.38 5.67 1.81
CA SER A 22 -9.52 6.36 1.15
C SER A 22 -9.85 7.75 1.69
N VAL A 23 -9.15 8.25 2.71
CA VAL A 23 -9.47 9.55 3.30
C VAL A 23 -8.67 10.65 2.60
N THR A 24 -9.15 11.07 1.43
CA THR A 24 -8.84 12.41 0.93
C THR A 24 -9.66 13.44 1.73
N PRO A 25 -9.07 14.59 2.09
CA PRO A 25 -9.85 15.69 2.67
C PRO A 25 -10.98 16.09 1.71
N LEU A 26 -12.14 16.38 2.29
CA LEU A 26 -13.49 16.55 1.72
C LEU A 26 -13.66 17.65 0.65
N LEU A 27 -12.64 17.96 -0.16
CA LEU A 27 -12.68 19.00 -1.20
C LEU A 27 -12.66 18.46 -2.63
N PHE A 28 -12.53 17.14 -2.83
CA PHE A 28 -12.62 16.51 -4.16
C PHE A 28 -13.67 15.40 -4.18
N THR A 29 -14.95 15.79 -4.18
CA THR A 29 -16.15 14.93 -4.26
C THR A 29 -16.30 14.18 -5.61
N TYR A 30 -15.24 14.02 -6.39
CA TYR A 30 -15.27 13.30 -7.68
C TYR A 30 -14.05 12.40 -7.93
N CYS A 31 -13.51 11.77 -6.89
CA CYS A 31 -12.60 10.63 -7.04
C CYS A 31 -13.23 9.37 -6.42
N ILE A 32 -14.14 8.74 -7.15
CA ILE A 32 -14.67 7.39 -6.84
C ILE A 32 -13.57 6.30 -6.95
N HIS A 33 -12.36 6.66 -7.38
CA HIS A 33 -11.21 5.76 -7.45
C HIS A 33 -10.45 5.65 -6.12
N LYS A 34 -11.10 4.96 -5.18
CA LYS A 34 -10.49 3.94 -4.31
C LYS A 34 -8.96 3.86 -4.42
N HIS A 35 -8.26 4.54 -3.51
CA HIS A 35 -6.80 4.48 -3.41
C HIS A 35 -6.37 3.07 -2.99
N VAL A 36 -6.13 2.22 -3.99
CA VAL A 36 -5.50 0.92 -3.82
C VAL A 36 -4.00 1.16 -3.73
N GLY A 37 -3.36 0.53 -2.74
CA GLY A 37 -1.91 0.52 -2.65
C GLY A 37 -1.32 -0.57 -3.54
N TYR A 38 -0.03 -0.47 -3.81
CA TYR A 38 0.75 -1.52 -4.46
C TYR A 38 1.72 -2.10 -3.46
N VAL A 39 1.94 -3.41 -3.57
CA VAL A 39 2.92 -4.08 -2.73
C VAL A 39 4.30 -3.65 -3.19
N GLY A 40 5.13 -3.23 -2.24
CA GLY A 40 6.53 -2.94 -2.45
C GLY A 40 7.40 -3.65 -1.42
N GLY A 41 8.68 -3.78 -1.70
CA GLY A 41 9.61 -4.44 -0.82
C GLY A 41 11.01 -4.51 -1.41
N SER A 42 11.68 -5.63 -1.15
CA SER A 42 13.06 -5.85 -1.54
C SER A 42 13.16 -6.47 -2.92
N TYR A 43 14.21 -6.17 -3.67
CA TYR A 43 14.51 -6.91 -4.89
C TYR A 43 14.83 -8.36 -4.54
N TYR A 44 14.30 -9.31 -5.31
CA TYR A 44 14.44 -10.74 -5.02
C TYR A 44 15.90 -11.21 -4.90
N GLY A 45 16.85 -10.51 -5.55
CA GLY A 45 18.28 -10.82 -5.49
C GLY A 45 19.08 -10.10 -4.40
N HIS A 46 18.47 -9.16 -3.65
CA HIS A 46 19.18 -8.40 -2.62
C HIS A 46 19.09 -9.08 -1.24
N LYS A 47 20.24 -9.22 -0.55
CA LYS A 47 20.29 -9.71 0.84
C LYS A 47 20.29 -8.51 1.80
N GLY A 48 19.52 -8.60 2.89
CA GLY A 48 19.60 -7.64 4.00
C GLY A 48 18.76 -6.37 3.81
N ALA A 49 17.45 -6.51 3.69
CA ALA A 49 16.52 -5.39 3.64
C ALA A 49 15.54 -5.41 4.83
N ALA A 50 15.16 -4.23 5.30
CA ALA A 50 14.41 -4.05 6.55
C ALA A 50 12.90 -4.30 6.45
N VAL A 51 12.37 -4.63 5.26
CA VAL A 51 10.93 -4.75 5.01
C VAL A 51 10.61 -6.01 4.21
N ASP A 52 9.78 -6.89 4.78
CA ASP A 52 9.26 -8.07 4.08
C ASP A 52 8.33 -7.63 2.94
N TYR A 53 7.24 -6.92 3.26
CA TYR A 53 6.33 -6.30 2.29
C TYR A 53 5.71 -5.02 2.86
N LEU A 54 5.59 -4.00 2.03
CA LEU A 54 4.95 -2.72 2.32
C LEU A 54 3.72 -2.56 1.42
N CYS A 55 2.65 -2.00 1.98
CA CYS A 55 1.56 -1.49 1.14
C CYS A 55 1.79 -0.01 0.88
N MET A 56 2.22 0.31 -0.34
CA MET A 56 2.58 1.66 -0.75
C MET A 56 1.38 2.35 -1.38
N PRO A 57 1.07 3.62 -1.05
CA PRO A 57 0.02 4.36 -1.73
C PRO A 57 0.41 4.62 -3.19
N LYS A 58 -0.56 4.54 -4.11
CA LYS A 58 -0.35 4.84 -5.53
C LYS A 58 0.25 6.23 -5.80
N ASN A 59 -0.17 7.20 -5.00
CA ASN A 59 0.32 8.57 -5.09
C ASN A 59 1.03 8.91 -3.77
N PRO A 60 2.36 8.80 -3.69
CA PRO A 60 3.11 9.33 -2.55
C PRO A 60 2.98 10.85 -2.48
N ASP A 61 3.19 11.41 -1.30
CA ASP A 61 3.31 12.84 -1.04
C ASP A 61 4.78 13.23 -1.08
N TRP A 62 5.10 14.12 -2.01
CA TRP A 62 6.44 14.69 -2.18
C TRP A 62 6.55 16.10 -1.62
N SER A 63 5.46 16.66 -1.09
CA SER A 63 5.43 18.03 -0.60
C SER A 63 6.41 18.21 0.56
N GLY A 64 7.13 19.33 0.55
CA GLY A 64 8.14 19.63 1.58
C GLY A 64 9.44 18.82 1.50
N LEU A 65 9.56 17.84 0.59
CA LEU A 65 10.79 17.09 0.38
C LEU A 65 11.64 17.71 -0.73
N LYS A 66 12.93 17.91 -0.49
CA LYS A 66 13.91 18.15 -1.56
C LYS A 66 14.25 16.80 -2.18
N TYR A 67 13.51 16.39 -3.21
CA TYR A 67 13.77 15.14 -3.93
C TYR A 67 14.39 15.43 -5.29
N LYS A 68 15.21 14.48 -5.76
CA LYS A 68 15.72 14.45 -7.14
C LYS A 68 15.20 13.16 -7.77
N ASN A 69 14.56 13.28 -8.93
CA ASN A 69 14.17 12.11 -9.70
C ASN A 69 15.43 11.37 -10.17
N GLY A 70 15.41 10.05 -10.04
CA GLY A 70 16.46 9.17 -10.54
C GLY A 70 16.74 8.01 -9.60
N THR A 71 17.30 6.95 -10.17
CA THR A 71 17.76 5.75 -9.46
C THR A 71 19.29 5.72 -9.39
N SER A 72 19.95 6.85 -9.60
CA SER A 72 21.41 6.94 -9.63
C SER A 72 21.94 7.22 -8.22
N GLY A 73 22.56 6.24 -7.57
CA GLY A 73 23.26 6.41 -6.30
C GLY A 73 23.24 5.19 -5.38
N SER A 74 23.84 5.35 -4.21
CA SER A 74 23.95 4.36 -3.13
C SER A 74 22.76 4.38 -2.15
N GLY A 75 21.58 4.80 -2.61
CA GLY A 75 20.36 4.85 -1.79
C GLY A 75 19.70 3.47 -1.60
N GLY A 76 18.83 3.36 -0.59
CA GLY A 76 17.95 2.21 -0.44
C GLY A 76 16.80 2.26 -1.45
N TYR A 77 16.51 1.13 -2.09
CA TYR A 77 15.44 1.00 -3.08
C TYR A 77 14.25 0.24 -2.51
N VAL A 78 13.05 0.65 -2.90
CA VAL A 78 11.81 -0.12 -2.71
C VAL A 78 11.33 -0.54 -4.09
N TYR A 79 11.24 -1.84 -4.32
CA TYR A 79 10.82 -2.45 -5.58
C TYR A 79 9.34 -2.82 -5.49
N GLY A 80 8.61 -2.67 -6.60
CA GLY A 80 7.24 -3.20 -6.69
C GLY A 80 7.24 -4.73 -6.67
N ALA A 81 6.16 -5.32 -6.17
CA ALA A 81 5.92 -6.75 -6.29
C ALA A 81 4.93 -7.03 -7.42
N GLU A 82 5.24 -8.06 -8.20
CA GLU A 82 4.42 -8.54 -9.31
C GLU A 82 4.01 -10.00 -9.10
N TYR A 83 2.91 -10.40 -9.74
CA TYR A 83 2.55 -11.81 -9.82
C TYR A 83 3.45 -12.53 -10.81
N GLU A 84 4.17 -13.55 -10.36
CA GLU A 84 4.89 -14.50 -11.21
C GLU A 84 4.10 -15.82 -11.30
N THR A 85 3.21 -15.91 -12.29
CA THR A 85 2.23 -17.00 -12.40
C THR A 85 2.51 -17.98 -13.53
N LEU A 86 3.38 -17.66 -14.48
CA LEU A 86 3.71 -18.56 -15.61
C LEU A 86 4.28 -19.89 -15.14
N TYR A 87 5.09 -19.86 -14.08
CA TYR A 87 5.77 -21.03 -13.53
C TYR A 87 5.17 -21.49 -12.19
N SER A 88 4.11 -20.83 -11.71
CA SER A 88 3.47 -21.16 -10.44
C SER A 88 2.34 -22.18 -10.64
N ASN A 89 2.24 -23.14 -9.71
CA ASN A 89 1.07 -24.04 -9.61
C ASN A 89 0.00 -23.49 -8.65
N ILE A 90 0.11 -22.21 -8.29
CA ILE A 90 -0.87 -21.52 -7.45
C ILE A 90 -2.07 -21.23 -8.37
N GLY A 91 -3.29 -21.54 -7.94
CA GLY A 91 -4.53 -21.40 -8.71
C GLY A 91 -4.95 -19.95 -9.04
N ILE A 92 -3.99 -19.08 -9.32
CA ILE A 92 -4.15 -17.74 -9.86
C ILE A 92 -4.07 -17.87 -11.39
N ASP A 93 -4.95 -17.13 -12.08
CA ASP A 93 -4.95 -17.09 -13.54
C ASP A 93 -3.59 -16.60 -14.09
N LYS A 94 -3.06 -17.32 -15.07
CA LYS A 94 -1.79 -17.02 -15.76
C LYS A 94 -1.83 -15.67 -16.48
N SER A 95 -3.02 -15.16 -16.79
CA SER A 95 -3.20 -13.83 -17.38
C SER A 95 -2.68 -12.69 -16.49
N TYR A 96 -2.56 -12.92 -15.17
CA TYR A 96 -2.02 -11.95 -14.22
C TYR A 96 -0.50 -11.90 -14.15
N ASN A 97 0.23 -12.69 -14.96
CA ASN A 97 1.69 -12.65 -14.92
C ASN A 97 2.23 -11.23 -15.17
N GLN A 98 3.19 -10.78 -14.36
CA GLN A 98 3.76 -9.42 -14.35
C GLN A 98 2.78 -8.30 -13.96
N TYR A 99 1.60 -8.62 -13.43
CA TYR A 99 0.69 -7.59 -12.92
C TYR A 99 1.13 -7.17 -11.52
N ASP A 100 1.10 -5.87 -11.25
CA ASP A 100 1.35 -5.33 -9.92
C ASP A 100 0.41 -5.96 -8.89
N VAL A 101 0.95 -6.35 -7.74
CA VAL A 101 0.14 -6.90 -6.66
C VAL A 101 -0.56 -5.74 -5.92
N PRO A 102 -1.90 -5.69 -5.90
CA PRO A 102 -2.61 -4.66 -5.14
C PRO A 102 -2.61 -4.98 -3.65
N CYS A 103 -2.79 -3.97 -2.82
CA CYS A 103 -3.01 -4.13 -1.38
C CYS A 103 -3.99 -3.09 -0.82
N ALA A 104 -4.60 -3.45 0.30
CA ALA A 104 -5.50 -2.60 1.06
C ALA A 104 -5.14 -2.64 2.54
N VAL A 105 -4.85 -1.49 3.14
CA VAL A 105 -4.71 -1.38 4.60
C VAL A 105 -6.07 -1.07 5.21
N CYS A 106 -6.51 -1.95 6.10
CA CYS A 106 -7.83 -1.95 6.71
C CYS A 106 -7.72 -1.67 8.19
N ARG A 107 -8.63 -0.86 8.71
CA ARG A 107 -8.80 -0.66 10.16
C ARG A 107 -10.14 -1.22 10.58
N GLU A 108 -10.16 -1.96 11.66
CA GLU A 108 -11.39 -2.43 12.30
C GLU A 108 -12.24 -1.26 12.83
N LEU A 109 -13.56 -1.37 12.67
CA LEU A 109 -14.51 -0.40 13.23
C LEU A 109 -14.60 -0.57 14.77
N GLY A 110 -15.01 0.46 15.50
CA GLY A 110 -15.16 0.37 16.95
C GLY A 110 -13.85 0.32 17.74
N HIS A 111 -12.74 0.77 17.14
CA HIS A 111 -11.48 0.92 17.87
C HIS A 111 -10.67 2.12 17.38
N SER A 112 -10.05 2.84 18.32
CA SER A 112 -9.07 3.87 18.00
C SER A 112 -7.80 3.26 17.40
N SER A 113 -7.26 3.83 16.32
CA SER A 113 -5.93 3.47 15.82
C SER A 113 -5.20 4.67 15.22
N VAL A 114 -3.87 4.54 15.18
CA VAL A 114 -2.96 5.47 14.53
C VAL A 114 -2.15 4.66 13.53
N VAL A 115 -2.12 5.10 12.27
CA VAL A 115 -1.43 4.40 11.19
C VAL A 115 -0.52 5.38 10.46
N MET A 116 0.77 5.09 10.47
CA MET A 116 1.74 5.74 9.60
C MET A 116 1.60 5.19 8.19
N VAL A 117 1.50 6.07 7.20
CA VAL A 117 1.39 5.67 5.81
C VAL A 117 2.73 5.88 5.11
N PRO A 118 3.35 4.81 4.55
CA PRO A 118 4.57 4.95 3.78
C PRO A 118 4.40 5.96 2.64
N GLY A 119 5.36 6.88 2.50
CA GLY A 119 5.32 7.90 1.44
C GLY A 119 4.19 8.92 1.57
N LYS A 120 3.62 9.12 2.78
CA LYS A 120 2.72 10.24 3.07
C LYS A 120 3.28 11.07 4.25
N SER A 121 3.09 12.38 4.19
CA SER A 121 3.51 13.30 5.28
C SER A 121 2.51 13.39 6.42
N PHE A 122 1.37 12.70 6.30
CA PHE A 122 0.33 12.64 7.32
C PHE A 122 0.13 11.20 7.79
N TYR A 123 -0.36 11.06 9.02
CA TYR A 123 -0.80 9.80 9.59
C TYR A 123 -2.32 9.81 9.71
N PHE A 124 -2.93 8.62 9.69
CA PHE A 124 -4.36 8.50 9.94
C PHE A 124 -4.60 8.22 11.42
N ARG A 125 -5.47 9.01 12.04
CA ARG A 125 -5.92 8.84 13.42
C ARG A 125 -7.42 8.94 13.50
N VAL A 126 -8.03 7.92 14.06
CA VAL A 126 -9.43 7.94 14.47
C VAL A 126 -9.48 7.60 15.94
N MET A 127 -10.17 8.44 16.70
CA MET A 127 -10.46 8.23 18.11
C MET A 127 -11.90 7.74 18.20
N MET A 128 -12.12 6.61 18.87
CA MET A 128 -13.45 6.21 19.27
C MET A 128 -13.87 7.08 20.45
N GLU A 129 -15.00 7.77 20.30
CA GLU A 129 -15.70 8.49 21.38
C GLU A 129 -16.57 7.53 22.19
#